data_AF-A0AAN7X8J9-F1
#
_entry.id   AF-A0AAN7X8J9-F1
#
_cell.length_a   1.000
_cell.length_b   1.000
_cell.length_c   1.000
_cell.angle_alpha   90.00
_cell.angle_beta   90.00
_cell.angle_gamma   90.00
#
_symmetry.space_group_name_H-M   'P 1'
#
loop_
_entity.id
_entity.type
_entity.pdbx_description
1 polymer ?
#
loop_
_entity_poly.entity_id
_entity_poly.type
_entity_poly.pdbx_seq_one_letter_code
_entity_poly.pdbx_strand_id
1 'polypeptide(L)'
;MKFALVSWSKGKDKDALSVVPVNWIVDFDPKDSNKEYLIECGSGKRPWNGWLVEQAHILQLAEKESTLKTAEQKLLQEGTPKSKKRKRVPNKFFLDTQEETVEQVGKKKNYKVKAARQSELEVLSREEPNLSPVDTSEALEEENRALREENKILWDQLSGGSPAGSKDLETQVKALNKENTRLRNMAVKEIPSLLLAVKTLISNKITSSSLSSYGGESEYEASVALPSPHQPTSPKPTSVRDDDSTRVSSHCWETAKAQPTANGMARTLLLGLFSTDVLLKSNLTGGVNKVDPSAERRQPLDPKKLKALLDAVVQHYPGAKLPDIRTAINKRIYELRHQQKKKSMDS
;
A
#
# COMPACT_ATOMS: atom_id res chain seq x y z
N MET A 1 6.70 19.10 -17.92
CA MET A 1 5.67 18.38 -18.70
C MET A 1 4.35 19.08 -18.41
N LYS A 2 3.57 19.47 -19.44
CA LYS A 2 2.26 20.11 -19.22
C LYS A 2 1.16 19.06 -19.23
N PHE A 3 0.08 19.34 -18.50
CA PHE A 3 -1.10 18.50 -18.38
C PHE A 3 -2.35 19.30 -18.78
N ALA A 4 -3.36 18.59 -19.23
CA ALA A 4 -4.66 19.12 -19.58
C ALA A 4 -5.75 18.40 -18.80
N LEU A 5 -6.72 19.15 -18.28
CA LEU A 5 -7.99 18.62 -17.79
C LEU A 5 -8.94 18.62 -18.98
N VAL A 6 -9.46 17.43 -19.32
CA VAL A 6 -10.28 17.22 -20.50
C VAL A 6 -11.65 16.67 -20.12
N SER A 7 -12.66 17.00 -20.93
CA SER A 7 -14.00 16.43 -20.87
C SER A 7 -14.27 15.65 -22.16
N TRP A 8 -14.51 14.35 -22.02
CA TRP A 8 -14.69 13.45 -23.16
C TRP A 8 -16.03 13.71 -23.85
N SER A 9 -16.02 13.99 -25.16
CA SER A 9 -17.24 14.26 -25.93
C SER A 9 -17.82 13.01 -26.60
N LYS A 10 -16.99 11.99 -26.83
CA LYS A 10 -17.36 10.70 -27.42
C LYS A 10 -16.66 9.55 -26.70
N GLY A 11 -17.12 8.32 -26.96
CA GLY A 11 -16.51 7.10 -26.42
C GLY A 11 -17.22 6.56 -25.19
N LYS A 12 -16.57 5.60 -24.53
CA LYS A 12 -17.12 4.92 -23.33
C LYS A 12 -17.21 5.86 -22.13
N ASP A 13 -16.28 6.80 -22.04
CA ASP A 13 -16.14 7.75 -20.94
C ASP A 13 -16.78 9.10 -21.25
N LYS A 14 -17.78 9.16 -22.14
CA LYS A 14 -18.50 10.39 -22.49
C LYS A 14 -18.97 11.13 -21.23
N ASP A 15 -18.75 12.45 -21.22
CA ASP A 15 -19.04 13.37 -20.12
C ASP A 15 -18.16 13.17 -18.85
N ALA A 16 -17.25 12.20 -18.84
CA ALA A 16 -16.28 12.07 -17.78
C ALA A 16 -15.18 13.14 -17.90
N LEU A 17 -14.62 13.50 -16.75
CA LEU A 17 -13.44 14.34 -16.65
C LEU A 17 -12.20 13.48 -16.49
N SER A 18 -11.08 13.90 -17.07
CA SER A 18 -9.80 13.21 -16.90
C SER A 18 -8.64 14.18 -17.02
N VAL A 19 -7.56 13.90 -16.30
CA VAL A 19 -6.29 14.64 -16.43
C VAL A 19 -5.35 13.85 -17.33
N VAL A 20 -4.95 14.42 -18.46
CA VAL A 20 -4.07 13.78 -19.45
C VAL A 20 -2.81 14.61 -19.70
N PRO A 21 -1.68 13.98 -20.03
CA PRO A 21 -0.50 14.68 -20.53
C PRO A 21 -0.77 15.39 -21.86
N VAL A 22 -0.25 16.61 -22.05
CA VAL A 22 -0.47 17.38 -23.29
C VAL A 22 0.11 16.69 -24.53
N ASN A 23 1.17 15.89 -24.37
CA ASN A 23 1.76 15.13 -25.48
C ASN A 23 0.90 13.93 -25.94
N TRP A 24 -0.23 13.65 -25.29
CA TRP A 24 -1.22 12.67 -25.76
C TRP A 24 -2.29 13.30 -26.65
N ILE A 25 -2.33 14.63 -26.73
CA ILE A 25 -3.30 15.39 -27.51
C ILE A 25 -2.70 15.61 -28.91
N VAL A 26 -3.34 15.03 -29.92
CA VAL A 26 -2.89 15.10 -31.32
C VAL A 26 -3.12 16.51 -31.84
N ASP A 27 -2.08 17.08 -32.47
CA ASP A 27 -2.08 18.43 -33.07
C ASP A 27 -2.55 19.54 -32.10
N PHE A 28 -2.12 19.45 -30.83
CA PHE A 28 -2.47 20.42 -29.81
C PHE A 28 -1.85 21.80 -30.08
N ASP A 29 -2.70 22.83 -30.19
CA ASP A 29 -2.30 24.24 -30.19
C ASP A 29 -2.83 24.93 -28.92
N PRO A 30 -1.98 25.48 -28.04
CA PRO A 30 -2.41 26.18 -26.83
C PRO A 30 -3.24 27.44 -27.09
N LYS A 31 -3.29 27.97 -28.32
CA LYS A 31 -4.10 29.14 -28.67
C LYS A 31 -5.58 28.80 -28.94
N ASP A 32 -5.88 27.54 -29.17
CA ASP A 32 -7.20 27.07 -29.62
C ASP A 32 -8.02 26.50 -28.45
N SER A 33 -8.54 27.36 -27.57
CA SER A 33 -9.22 26.91 -26.34
C SER A 33 -10.60 26.27 -26.54
N ASN A 34 -11.23 26.42 -27.71
CA ASN A 34 -12.60 25.98 -27.98
C ASN A 34 -12.71 24.82 -28.98
N LYS A 35 -11.60 24.19 -29.34
CA LYS A 35 -11.59 23.10 -30.33
C LYS A 35 -11.71 21.74 -29.63
N GLU A 36 -12.42 20.81 -30.25
CA GLU A 36 -12.32 19.39 -29.89
C GLU A 36 -10.99 18.83 -30.38
N TYR A 37 -10.29 18.11 -29.50
CA TYR A 37 -9.04 17.45 -29.84
C TYR A 37 -9.19 15.94 -29.80
N LEU A 38 -8.34 15.27 -30.58
CA LEU A 38 -8.14 13.84 -30.54
C LEU A 38 -7.09 13.50 -29.50
N ILE A 39 -7.41 12.60 -28.57
CA ILE A 39 -6.53 12.23 -27.46
C ILE A 39 -6.26 10.72 -27.51
N GLU A 40 -4.99 10.34 -27.45
CA GLU A 40 -4.58 8.94 -27.33
C GLU A 40 -4.85 8.42 -25.90
N CYS A 41 -5.80 7.48 -25.76
CA CYS A 41 -6.21 6.86 -24.51
C CYS A 41 -5.52 5.50 -24.33
N GLY A 42 -4.66 5.37 -23.33
CA GLY A 42 -3.86 4.16 -23.16
C GLY A 42 -3.29 3.95 -21.76
N SER A 43 -3.27 2.70 -21.30
CA SER A 43 -2.48 2.30 -20.13
C SER A 43 -1.53 1.16 -20.48
N GLY A 44 -0.25 1.30 -20.10
CA GLY A 44 0.77 0.27 -20.32
C GLY A 44 1.60 0.46 -21.58
N LYS A 45 1.97 -0.65 -22.23
CA LYS A 45 2.83 -0.64 -23.43
C LYS A 45 1.98 -0.26 -24.65
N ARG A 46 2.47 0.69 -25.45
CA ARG A 46 1.81 1.12 -26.70
C ARG A 46 1.62 -0.11 -27.60
N PRO A 47 0.38 -0.47 -27.97
CA PRO A 47 0.14 -1.58 -28.88
C PRO A 47 0.65 -1.22 -30.28
N TRP A 48 0.90 -2.24 -31.11
CA TRP A 48 1.47 -2.06 -32.46
C TRP A 48 0.61 -1.12 -33.34
N ASN A 49 -0.70 -1.13 -33.16
CA ASN A 49 -1.65 -0.31 -33.93
C ASN A 49 -1.87 1.09 -33.34
N GLY A 50 -1.05 1.52 -32.37
CA GLY A 50 -1.27 2.78 -31.66
C GLY A 50 -2.38 2.71 -30.62
N TRP A 51 -2.46 3.74 -29.79
CA TRP A 51 -3.50 3.82 -28.77
C TRP A 51 -4.86 4.13 -29.40
N LEU A 52 -5.92 3.77 -28.69
CA LEU A 52 -7.27 4.15 -29.07
C LEU A 52 -7.38 5.67 -28.95
N VAL A 53 -7.99 6.33 -29.93
CA VAL A 53 -8.08 7.79 -30.00
C VAL A 53 -9.53 8.19 -29.79
N GLU A 54 -9.78 9.06 -28.81
CA GLU A 54 -11.13 9.60 -28.53
C GLU A 54 -11.15 11.12 -28.60
N GLN A 55 -12.35 11.70 -28.78
CA GLN A 55 -12.54 13.15 -28.86
C GLN A 55 -12.85 13.74 -27.49
N ALA A 56 -12.21 14.85 -27.16
CA ALA A 56 -12.44 15.57 -25.92
C ALA A 56 -12.23 17.08 -26.05
N HIS A 57 -12.88 17.85 -25.17
CA HIS A 57 -12.68 19.28 -24.99
C HIS A 57 -11.65 19.54 -23.89
N ILE A 58 -10.74 20.49 -24.14
CA ILE A 58 -9.77 20.91 -23.13
C ILE A 58 -10.39 21.99 -22.26
N LEU A 59 -10.51 21.73 -20.96
CA LEU A 59 -11.09 22.67 -20.00
C LEU A 59 -10.03 23.56 -19.34
N GLN A 60 -8.87 22.98 -18.99
CA GLN A 60 -7.82 23.70 -18.28
C GLN A 60 -6.44 23.09 -18.55
N LEU A 61 -5.40 23.93 -18.58
CA LEU A 61 -4.00 23.52 -18.70
C LEU A 61 -3.23 23.87 -17.42
N ALA A 62 -2.29 23.01 -17.02
CA ALA A 62 -1.36 23.31 -15.93
C ALA A 62 -0.01 22.61 -16.11
N GLU A 63 1.02 23.12 -15.44
CA GLU A 63 2.34 22.49 -15.41
C GLU A 63 2.43 21.29 -14.45
N LYS A 64 1.51 21.21 -13.48
CA LYS A 64 1.48 20.15 -12.46
C LYS A 64 0.13 19.44 -12.48
N GLU A 65 0.17 18.11 -12.54
CA GLU A 65 -1.01 17.23 -12.52
C GLU A 65 -1.87 17.45 -11.26
N SER A 66 -1.25 17.70 -10.10
CA SER A 66 -1.93 17.93 -8.82
C SER A 66 -2.88 19.13 -8.84
N THR A 67 -2.52 20.18 -9.59
CA THR A 67 -3.35 21.38 -9.73
C THR A 67 -4.64 21.03 -10.48
N LEU A 68 -4.55 20.22 -11.53
CA LEU A 68 -5.70 19.79 -12.32
C LEU A 68 -6.57 18.78 -11.59
N LYS A 69 -5.99 17.84 -10.83
CA LYS A 69 -6.78 16.93 -9.97
C LYS A 69 -7.63 17.68 -8.94
N THR A 70 -7.10 18.80 -8.43
CA THR A 70 -7.86 19.66 -7.52
C THR A 70 -9.01 20.36 -8.26
N ALA A 71 -8.79 20.81 -9.49
CA ALA A 71 -9.83 21.42 -10.33
C ALA A 71 -10.91 20.40 -10.75
N GLU A 72 -10.50 19.20 -11.16
CA GLU A 72 -11.35 18.04 -11.45
C GLU A 72 -12.27 17.73 -10.25
N GLN A 73 -11.70 17.62 -9.05
CA GLN A 73 -12.47 17.35 -7.84
C GLN A 73 -13.46 18.47 -7.51
N LYS A 74 -13.13 19.74 -7.80
CA LYS A 74 -14.04 20.87 -7.61
C LYS A 74 -15.23 20.81 -8.57
N LEU A 75 -14.99 20.53 -9.86
CA LEU A 75 -16.05 20.39 -10.87
C LEU A 75 -16.99 19.22 -10.53
N LEU A 76 -16.45 18.09 -10.06
CA LEU A 76 -17.27 16.96 -9.62
C LEU A 76 -18.11 17.27 -8.38
N GLN A 77 -17.64 18.14 -7.48
CA GLN A 77 -18.39 18.53 -6.27
C GLN A 77 -19.52 19.52 -6.55
N GLU A 78 -19.42 20.33 -7.61
CA GLU A 78 -20.37 21.40 -7.91
C GLU A 78 -21.80 20.88 -8.21
N GLY A 79 -21.92 19.61 -8.64
CA GLY A 79 -23.21 18.94 -8.82
C GLY A 79 -23.82 18.34 -7.54
N THR A 80 -23.11 18.33 -6.41
CA THR A 80 -23.61 17.73 -5.16
C THR A 80 -23.97 18.82 -4.14
N PRO A 81 -25.18 18.80 -3.54
CA PRO A 81 -25.56 19.81 -2.55
C PRO A 81 -24.61 19.72 -1.35
N LYS A 82 -23.83 20.79 -1.13
CA LYS A 82 -22.87 20.88 -0.02
C LYS A 82 -23.60 20.68 1.30
N SER A 83 -23.48 19.48 1.88
CA SER A 83 -24.00 19.20 3.22
C SER A 83 -23.31 20.16 4.21
N LYS A 84 -24.10 20.94 4.97
CA LYS A 84 -23.59 21.89 5.97
C LYS A 84 -22.59 21.17 6.90
N LYS A 85 -21.30 21.53 6.80
CA LYS A 85 -20.25 20.99 7.68
C LYS A 85 -20.66 21.26 9.13
N ARG A 86 -20.84 20.20 9.93
CA ARG A 86 -21.02 20.33 11.39
C ARG A 86 -19.79 21.04 11.96
N LYS A 87 -19.99 22.14 12.70
CA LYS A 87 -18.94 22.77 13.50
C LYS A 87 -18.39 21.72 14.48
N ARG A 88 -17.10 21.42 14.39
CA ARG A 88 -16.43 20.54 15.36
C ARG A 88 -16.25 21.34 16.65
N VAL A 89 -16.91 20.93 17.72
CA VAL A 89 -16.66 21.42 19.07
C VAL A 89 -15.35 20.77 19.56
N PRO A 90 -14.35 21.54 20.02
CA PRO A 90 -13.15 20.99 20.62
C PRO A 90 -13.51 20.14 21.85
N ASN A 91 -12.97 18.93 21.92
CA ASN A 91 -13.24 18.02 23.02
C ASN A 91 -12.49 18.52 24.26
N LYS A 92 -13.19 19.13 25.21
CA LYS A 92 -12.65 19.46 26.53
C LYS A 92 -12.63 18.19 27.36
N PHE A 93 -11.49 17.50 27.37
CA PHE A 93 -11.23 16.42 28.33
C PHE A 93 -9.78 16.47 28.74
N PHE A 94 -9.51 17.22 29.82
CA PHE A 94 -8.44 16.97 30.77
C PHE A 94 -8.78 17.75 32.04
N LEU A 95 -9.28 17.05 33.05
CA LEU A 95 -9.09 17.35 34.47
C LEU A 95 -9.31 16.04 35.22
N ASP A 96 -8.21 15.53 35.77
CA ASP A 96 -8.15 14.50 36.80
C ASP A 96 -8.89 14.99 38.04
N THR A 97 -9.77 14.17 38.60
CA THR A 97 -10.00 14.10 40.04
C THR A 97 -10.55 12.70 40.36
N GLN A 98 -9.79 11.96 41.16
CA GLN A 98 -10.23 10.76 41.84
C GLN A 98 -11.26 11.13 42.92
N GLU A 99 -12.35 10.37 43.03
CA GLU A 99 -12.85 9.85 44.31
C GLU A 99 -14.03 8.89 44.09
N GLU A 100 -14.05 7.84 44.91
CA GLU A 100 -15.07 6.79 44.99
C GLU A 100 -16.41 7.34 45.48
N THR A 101 -17.55 6.87 44.94
CA THR A 101 -18.60 6.21 45.74
C THR A 101 -19.75 5.62 44.90
N VAL A 102 -20.53 4.81 45.60
CA VAL A 102 -21.51 3.78 45.25
C VAL A 102 -22.90 4.32 44.84
N GLU A 103 -23.63 3.49 44.09
CA GLU A 103 -25.11 3.36 43.97
C GLU A 103 -26.00 4.20 43.00
N GLN A 104 -26.73 3.41 42.20
CA GLN A 104 -28.16 3.43 41.83
C GLN A 104 -28.89 4.62 41.13
N VAL A 105 -29.51 4.23 40.01
CA VAL A 105 -30.87 4.53 39.50
C VAL A 105 -31.35 5.99 39.42
N GLY A 106 -31.69 6.41 38.19
CA GLY A 106 -32.61 7.54 38.01
C GLY A 106 -32.80 8.01 36.57
N LYS A 107 -33.83 7.48 35.88
CA LYS A 107 -34.42 8.11 34.69
C LYS A 107 -34.90 9.52 35.06
N LYS A 108 -34.59 10.58 34.27
CA LYS A 108 -35.54 11.67 33.90
C LYS A 108 -34.94 12.76 32.98
N LYS A 109 -35.65 12.94 31.85
CA LYS A 109 -36.13 14.21 31.26
C LYS A 109 -35.17 15.11 30.46
N ASN A 110 -35.23 14.89 29.14
CA ASN A 110 -35.08 15.90 28.08
C ASN A 110 -36.16 17.00 28.21
N TYR A 111 -35.86 18.16 28.78
CA TYR A 111 -36.68 19.38 28.64
C TYR A 111 -35.86 20.63 28.98
N LYS A 112 -34.75 20.91 28.26
CA LYS A 112 -34.03 22.18 28.45
C LYS A 112 -33.19 22.69 27.27
N VAL A 113 -33.43 22.21 26.05
CA VAL A 113 -32.63 22.59 24.86
C VAL A 113 -33.39 23.53 23.89
N LYS A 114 -34.68 23.78 24.08
CA LYS A 114 -35.45 24.67 23.20
C LYS A 114 -35.43 26.16 23.58
N ALA A 115 -35.12 26.52 24.83
CA ALA A 115 -35.10 27.93 25.25
C ALA A 115 -33.76 28.65 24.94
N ALA A 116 -32.66 27.92 24.74
CA ALA A 116 -31.34 28.51 24.48
C ALA A 116 -31.09 28.86 23.00
N ARG A 117 -32.01 28.52 22.08
CA ARG A 117 -31.86 28.79 20.64
C ARG A 117 -32.51 30.09 20.16
N GLN A 118 -33.34 30.74 20.97
CA GLN A 118 -33.98 32.01 20.57
C GLN A 118 -33.14 33.23 20.95
N SER A 119 -32.32 33.17 22.00
CA SER A 119 -31.46 34.31 22.39
C SER A 119 -30.18 34.44 21.56
N GLU A 120 -29.75 33.40 20.83
CA GLU A 120 -28.54 33.45 20.00
C GLU A 120 -28.81 34.07 18.61
N LEU A 121 -30.07 34.16 18.19
CA LEU A 121 -30.48 34.76 16.91
C LEU A 121 -30.76 36.27 17.00
N GLU A 122 -31.06 36.81 18.19
CA GLU A 122 -31.29 38.25 18.39
C GLU A 122 -30.01 39.07 18.59
N VAL A 123 -28.87 38.44 18.91
CA VAL A 123 -27.60 39.16 19.14
C VAL A 123 -26.85 39.47 17.83
N LEU A 124 -27.25 38.88 16.70
CA LEU A 124 -26.58 39.06 15.41
C LEU A 124 -27.19 40.15 14.50
N SER A 125 -28.20 40.89 14.97
CA SER A 125 -28.84 41.97 14.22
C SER A 125 -28.47 43.38 14.72
N ARG A 126 -27.40 43.53 15.51
CA ARG A 126 -26.94 44.83 15.99
C ARG A 126 -25.91 45.43 15.04
N GLU A 127 -26.43 46.27 14.14
CA GLU A 127 -25.80 47.40 13.42
C GLU A 127 -24.27 47.45 13.45
N GLU A 128 -23.64 47.04 12.34
CA GLU A 128 -22.25 47.37 12.03
C GLU A 128 -22.15 48.87 11.65
N PRO A 129 -21.29 49.66 12.29
CA PRO A 129 -21.03 51.03 11.88
C PRO A 129 -20.13 51.05 10.63
N ASN A 130 -20.57 51.82 9.63
CA ASN A 130 -19.79 52.23 8.46
C ASN A 130 -18.39 52.75 8.88
N LEU A 131 -17.34 51.97 8.63
CA LEU A 131 -15.95 52.44 8.62
C LEU A 131 -15.35 52.20 7.23
N SER A 132 -14.75 53.25 6.70
CA SER A 132 -14.26 53.38 5.31
C SER A 132 -13.10 52.41 4.98
N PRO A 133 -13.03 51.88 3.74
CA PRO A 133 -12.18 50.73 3.41
C PRO A 133 -10.88 51.09 2.66
N VAL A 134 -10.10 52.07 3.11
CA VAL A 134 -8.97 52.58 2.29
C VAL A 134 -7.57 52.29 2.87
N ASP A 135 -7.39 52.23 4.20
CA ASP A 135 -6.01 52.17 4.76
C ASP A 135 -5.51 50.76 5.14
N THR A 136 -6.33 49.71 5.04
CA THR A 136 -5.92 48.33 5.42
C THR A 136 -5.47 47.45 4.25
N SER A 137 -5.68 47.87 3.00
CA SER A 137 -5.34 47.06 1.83
C SER A 137 -3.84 47.05 1.53
N GLU A 138 -3.17 48.19 1.70
CA GLU A 138 -1.77 48.36 1.31
C GLU A 138 -0.82 47.61 2.26
N ALA A 139 -1.10 47.66 3.57
CA ALA A 139 -0.35 46.90 4.57
C ALA A 139 -0.45 45.38 4.35
N LEU A 140 -1.62 44.88 3.94
CA LEU A 140 -1.84 43.46 3.68
C LEU A 140 -1.14 43.01 2.39
N GLU A 141 -1.08 43.89 1.38
CA GLU A 141 -0.35 43.62 0.13
C GLU A 141 1.16 43.60 0.33
N GLU A 142 1.69 44.47 1.19
CA GLU A 142 3.10 44.50 1.54
C GLU A 142 3.53 43.25 2.33
N GLU A 143 2.72 42.80 3.29
CA GLU A 143 2.94 41.53 4.02
C GLU A 143 2.94 40.33 3.06
N ASN A 144 2.00 40.28 2.11
CA ASN A 144 1.96 39.22 1.10
C ASN A 144 3.16 39.27 0.14
N ARG A 145 3.73 40.45 -0.11
CA ARG A 145 4.94 40.61 -0.93
C ARG A 145 6.16 40.07 -0.18
N ALA A 146 6.32 40.42 1.10
CA ALA A 146 7.41 39.92 1.95
C ALA A 146 7.39 38.38 2.07
N LEU A 147 6.21 37.78 2.27
CA LEU A 147 6.06 36.33 2.35
C LEU A 147 6.42 35.60 1.04
N ARG A 148 6.22 36.25 -0.12
CA ARG A 148 6.62 35.66 -1.43
C ARG A 148 8.14 35.67 -1.60
N GLU A 149 8.82 36.72 -1.13
CA GLU A 149 10.28 36.79 -1.18
C GLU A 149 10.93 35.80 -0.23
N GLU A 150 10.41 35.64 1.00
CA GLU A 150 10.91 34.64 1.94
C GLU A 150 10.75 33.22 1.40
N ASN A 151 9.59 32.90 0.81
CA ASN A 151 9.38 31.61 0.16
C ASN A 151 10.35 31.37 -1.02
N LYS A 152 10.69 32.41 -1.78
CA LYS A 152 11.66 32.31 -2.87
C LYS A 152 13.05 31.97 -2.34
N ILE A 153 13.49 32.63 -1.26
CA ILE A 153 14.80 32.37 -0.63
C ILE A 153 14.86 30.93 -0.08
N LEU A 154 13.78 30.45 0.56
CA LEU A 154 13.72 29.07 1.06
C LEU A 154 13.78 28.05 -0.09
N TRP A 155 13.12 28.32 -1.21
CA TRP A 155 13.22 27.48 -2.40
C TRP A 155 14.62 27.47 -3.01
N ASP A 156 15.32 28.59 -3.03
CA ASP A 156 16.71 28.67 -3.50
C ASP A 156 17.67 27.93 -2.55
N GLN A 157 17.43 27.95 -1.23
CA GLN A 157 18.20 27.16 -0.26
C GLN A 157 17.95 25.64 -0.38
N LEU A 158 16.70 25.24 -0.65
CA LEU A 158 16.33 23.83 -0.86
C LEU A 158 16.82 23.28 -2.20
N SER A 159 16.84 24.12 -3.25
CA SER A 159 17.32 23.74 -4.58
C SER A 159 18.83 23.86 -4.73
N GLY A 160 19.49 24.67 -3.89
CA GLY A 160 20.95 24.84 -3.82
C GLY A 160 21.71 23.71 -3.12
N GLY A 161 21.03 22.63 -2.70
CA GLY A 161 21.68 21.41 -2.19
C GLY A 161 22.62 20.80 -3.24
N SER A 162 23.93 20.91 -2.99
CA SER A 162 25.05 20.56 -3.87
C SER A 162 24.77 19.50 -4.97
N PRO A 163 25.01 19.82 -6.26
CA PRO A 163 24.82 18.89 -7.38
C PRO A 163 25.79 17.69 -7.36
N ALA A 164 26.76 17.65 -6.45
CA ALA A 164 27.67 16.52 -6.28
C ALA A 164 26.93 15.26 -5.76
N GLY A 165 26.04 15.40 -4.77
CA GLY A 165 25.34 14.25 -4.18
C GLY A 165 24.31 13.60 -5.13
N SER A 166 23.72 14.39 -6.03
CA SER A 166 22.75 13.89 -7.02
C SER A 166 23.42 13.05 -8.11
N LYS A 167 24.60 13.49 -8.58
CA LYS A 167 25.39 12.74 -9.57
C LYS A 167 25.93 11.44 -8.99
N ASP A 168 26.43 11.47 -7.75
CA ASP A 168 26.92 10.27 -7.07
C ASP A 168 25.80 9.25 -6.87
N LEU A 169 24.60 9.68 -6.45
CA LEU A 169 23.43 8.80 -6.37
C LEU A 169 23.06 8.20 -7.74
N GLU A 170 23.08 9.02 -8.80
CA GLU A 170 22.73 8.57 -10.14
C GLU A 170 23.72 7.52 -10.67
N THR A 171 25.02 7.71 -10.39
CA THR A 171 26.05 6.71 -10.71
C THR A 171 25.85 5.42 -9.92
N GLN A 172 25.51 5.52 -8.63
CA GLN A 172 25.23 4.35 -7.79
C GLN A 172 24.01 3.58 -8.27
N VAL A 173 22.93 4.27 -8.66
CA VAL A 173 21.73 3.65 -9.24
C VAL A 173 22.05 2.94 -10.55
N LYS A 174 22.87 3.55 -11.43
CA LYS A 174 23.31 2.92 -12.69
C LYS A 174 24.15 1.67 -12.42
N ALA A 175 25.08 1.73 -11.46
CA ALA A 175 25.90 0.58 -11.06
C ALA A 175 25.04 -0.57 -10.51
N LEU A 176 24.10 -0.26 -9.60
CA LEU A 176 23.19 -1.25 -9.02
C LEU A 176 22.27 -1.88 -10.07
N ASN A 177 21.78 -1.12 -11.05
CA ASN A 177 20.96 -1.66 -12.13
C ASN A 177 21.74 -2.60 -13.05
N LYS A 178 23.01 -2.29 -13.33
CA LYS A 178 23.89 -3.17 -14.11
C LYS A 178 24.10 -4.50 -13.39
N GLU A 179 24.35 -4.46 -12.08
CA GLU A 179 24.53 -5.66 -11.27
C GLU A 179 23.25 -6.48 -11.16
N ASN A 180 22.09 -5.84 -10.95
CA ASN A 180 20.80 -6.52 -10.94
C ASN A 180 20.49 -7.23 -12.26
N THR A 181 20.87 -6.61 -13.39
CA THR A 181 20.73 -7.22 -14.71
C THR A 181 21.64 -8.44 -14.86
N ARG A 182 22.88 -8.35 -14.37
CA ARG A 182 23.83 -9.47 -14.35
C ARG A 182 23.31 -10.64 -13.52
N LEU A 183 22.85 -10.36 -12.29
CA LEU A 183 22.29 -11.36 -11.39
C LEU A 183 21.06 -12.05 -11.97
N ARG A 184 20.16 -11.30 -12.63
CA ARG A 184 19.02 -11.88 -13.34
C ARG A 184 19.46 -12.79 -14.49
N ASN A 185 20.48 -12.40 -15.25
CA ASN A 185 21.01 -13.24 -16.33
C ASN A 185 21.58 -14.55 -15.78
N MET A 186 22.34 -14.50 -14.68
CA MET A 186 22.85 -15.70 -14.01
C MET A 186 21.72 -16.61 -13.51
N ALA A 187 20.72 -16.03 -12.82
CA ALA A 187 19.63 -16.79 -12.23
C ALA A 187 18.70 -17.44 -13.26
N VAL A 188 18.46 -16.77 -14.40
CA VAL A 188 17.49 -17.24 -15.40
C VAL A 188 18.15 -18.07 -16.50
N LYS A 189 19.43 -17.83 -16.83
CA LYS A 189 20.10 -18.53 -17.93
C LYS A 189 21.17 -19.48 -17.43
N GLU A 190 22.16 -18.97 -16.70
CA GLU A 190 23.36 -19.75 -16.38
C GLU A 190 23.08 -20.88 -15.39
N ILE A 191 22.34 -20.61 -14.31
CA ILE A 191 22.01 -21.63 -13.30
C ILE A 191 21.15 -22.75 -13.90
N PRO A 192 20.05 -22.48 -14.64
CA PRO A 192 19.29 -23.55 -15.29
C PRO A 192 20.11 -24.34 -16.32
N SER A 193 20.94 -23.68 -17.13
CA SER A 193 21.81 -24.37 -18.09
C SER A 193 22.82 -25.30 -17.40
N LEU A 194 23.44 -24.87 -16.30
CA LEU A 194 24.33 -25.70 -15.50
C LEU A 194 23.60 -26.90 -14.88
N LEU A 195 22.39 -26.68 -14.34
CA LEU A 195 21.57 -27.77 -13.79
C LEU A 195 21.19 -28.81 -14.86
N LEU A 196 20.87 -28.37 -16.08
CA LEU A 196 20.63 -29.28 -17.19
C LEU A 196 21.88 -30.08 -17.56
N ALA A 197 23.05 -29.42 -17.66
CA ALA A 197 24.31 -30.10 -17.97
C ALA A 197 24.68 -31.15 -16.90
N VAL A 198 24.53 -30.81 -15.61
CA VAL A 198 24.77 -31.74 -14.50
C VAL A 198 23.79 -32.92 -14.56
N LYS A 199 22.51 -32.66 -14.85
CA LYS A 199 21.50 -33.72 -15.00
C LYS A 199 21.86 -34.69 -16.13
N THR A 200 22.28 -34.17 -17.29
CA THR A 200 22.71 -35.00 -18.42
C THR A 200 23.95 -35.83 -18.09
N LEU A 201 24.94 -35.26 -17.39
CA LEU A 201 26.12 -36.00 -16.96
C LEU A 201 25.77 -37.15 -16.00
N ILE A 202 24.86 -36.91 -15.05
CA ILE A 202 24.39 -37.95 -14.12
C ILE A 202 23.66 -39.05 -14.88
N SER A 203 22.74 -38.70 -15.80
CA SER A 203 22.01 -39.67 -16.60
C SER A 203 22.92 -40.53 -17.48
N ASN A 204 23.96 -39.93 -18.10
CA ASN A 204 24.92 -40.65 -18.93
C ASN A 204 25.85 -41.56 -18.11
N LYS A 205 26.21 -41.17 -16.88
CA LYS A 205 27.04 -41.99 -15.99
C LYS A 205 26.28 -43.24 -15.49
N ILE A 206 24.99 -43.12 -15.23
CA ILE A 206 24.16 -44.26 -14.79
C ILE A 206 24.02 -45.29 -15.91
N THR A 207 23.79 -44.84 -17.15
CA THR A 207 23.64 -45.73 -18.33
C THR A 207 24.95 -46.38 -18.77
N SER A 208 26.10 -45.75 -18.53
CA SER A 208 27.41 -46.36 -18.83
C SER A 208 27.91 -47.32 -17.74
N SER A 209 27.33 -47.30 -16.54
CA SER A 209 27.71 -48.21 -15.44
C SER A 209 26.93 -49.53 -15.40
N SER A 210 25.84 -49.67 -16.17
CA SER A 210 24.98 -50.86 -16.12
C SER A 210 25.34 -51.95 -17.13
N LEU A 211 26.53 -51.90 -17.76
CA LEU A 211 26.95 -52.87 -18.77
C LEU A 211 28.38 -53.41 -18.55
N SER A 212 28.75 -53.74 -17.31
CA SER A 212 29.83 -54.72 -17.08
C SER A 212 29.71 -55.34 -15.68
N SER A 213 29.08 -56.51 -15.57
CA SER A 213 29.55 -57.60 -14.71
C SER A 213 28.68 -58.83 -14.93
N TYR A 214 29.19 -59.77 -15.72
CA TYR A 214 28.70 -61.14 -15.81
C TYR A 214 29.66 -62.01 -14.98
N GLY A 215 29.12 -62.80 -14.06
CA GLY A 215 29.81 -63.96 -13.47
C GLY A 215 29.90 -63.97 -11.96
N GLY A 216 29.36 -65.02 -11.35
CA GLY A 216 29.79 -65.51 -10.04
C GLY A 216 28.66 -65.71 -9.03
N GLU A 217 28.07 -66.89 -9.07
CA GLU A 217 27.24 -67.47 -8.00
C GLU A 217 28.02 -67.56 -6.67
N SER A 218 27.36 -67.28 -5.55
CA SER A 218 27.58 -67.98 -4.28
C SER A 218 26.51 -67.56 -3.28
N GLU A 219 25.72 -68.54 -2.85
CA GLU A 219 24.80 -68.47 -1.72
C GLU A 219 25.54 -68.20 -0.41
N TYR A 220 25.07 -67.23 0.37
CA TYR A 220 25.01 -67.30 1.83
C TYR A 220 24.03 -66.25 2.35
N GLU A 221 23.04 -66.72 3.10
CA GLU A 221 22.14 -65.90 3.90
C GLU A 221 22.91 -65.20 5.03
N ALA A 222 22.81 -63.88 5.11
CA ALA A 222 22.99 -63.13 6.35
C ALA A 222 22.21 -61.82 6.25
N SER A 223 21.18 -61.70 7.08
CA SER A 223 20.31 -60.55 7.17
C SER A 223 21.08 -59.29 7.59
N VAL A 224 21.34 -58.40 6.64
CA VAL A 224 21.70 -57.00 6.90
C VAL A 224 20.77 -56.13 6.06
N ALA A 225 19.92 -55.36 6.75
CA ALA A 225 18.91 -54.51 6.16
C ALA A 225 19.49 -53.50 5.16
N LEU A 226 18.86 -53.43 3.98
CA LEU A 226 19.14 -52.46 2.92
C LEU A 226 19.07 -51.00 3.43
N PRO A 227 19.96 -50.09 2.96
CA PRO A 227 19.67 -48.67 2.98
C PRO A 227 18.74 -48.33 1.81
N SER A 228 17.48 -48.08 2.14
CA SER A 228 16.46 -47.62 1.19
C SER A 228 16.79 -46.21 0.68
N PRO A 229 16.82 -45.95 -0.64
CA PRO A 229 16.88 -44.61 -1.19
C PRO A 229 15.48 -43.99 -1.16
N HIS A 230 15.40 -42.73 -0.72
CA HIS A 230 14.21 -41.85 -0.65
C HIS A 230 13.39 -41.89 0.65
N GLN A 231 13.86 -41.14 1.65
CA GLN A 231 12.96 -40.32 2.47
C GLN A 231 13.49 -38.88 2.50
N PRO A 232 12.74 -37.87 2.00
CA PRO A 232 13.03 -36.49 2.33
C PRO A 232 12.84 -36.35 3.83
N THR A 233 13.93 -36.13 4.55
CA THR A 233 13.95 -35.87 5.99
C THR A 233 12.92 -34.80 6.31
N SER A 234 11.89 -35.15 7.08
CA SER A 234 10.89 -34.20 7.54
C SER A 234 11.60 -33.08 8.31
N PRO A 235 11.38 -31.80 7.96
CA PRO A 235 12.04 -30.71 8.64
C PRO A 235 11.55 -30.67 10.10
N LYS A 236 12.46 -30.90 11.05
CA LYS A 236 12.15 -30.80 12.49
C LYS A 236 11.50 -29.44 12.78
N PRO A 237 10.28 -29.40 13.35
CA PRO A 237 9.60 -28.15 13.65
C PRO A 237 10.33 -27.42 14.78
N THR A 238 10.79 -26.21 14.48
CA THR A 238 11.43 -25.31 15.45
C THR A 238 10.34 -24.48 16.13
N SER A 239 10.38 -24.40 17.46
CA SER A 239 9.37 -23.67 18.22
C SER A 239 9.60 -22.16 18.11
N VAL A 240 8.51 -21.40 17.93
CA VAL A 240 8.51 -19.94 18.13
C VAL A 240 8.45 -19.63 19.63
N ARG A 241 7.88 -20.54 20.42
CA ARG A 241 7.86 -20.61 21.89
C ARG A 241 7.49 -22.04 22.32
N ASP A 242 7.80 -22.45 23.54
CA ASP A 242 7.72 -23.85 24.04
C ASP A 242 6.32 -24.51 24.06
N ASP A 243 5.29 -23.90 23.47
CA ASP A 243 3.95 -24.48 23.35
C ASP A 243 3.75 -25.14 21.97
N ASP A 244 3.36 -26.42 21.96
CA ASP A 244 3.24 -27.28 20.78
C ASP A 244 2.30 -26.70 19.68
N SER A 245 1.38 -25.82 20.08
CA SER A 245 0.44 -25.12 19.18
C SER A 245 1.05 -23.95 18.39
N THR A 246 2.26 -23.49 18.72
CA THR A 246 2.91 -22.30 18.12
C THR A 246 4.14 -22.64 17.27
N ARG A 247 4.24 -23.88 16.83
CA ARG A 247 5.39 -24.37 16.07
C ARG A 247 5.27 -23.98 14.59
N VAL A 248 6.41 -23.59 14.01
CA VAL A 248 6.57 -23.43 12.56
C VAL A 248 7.59 -24.46 12.06
N SER A 249 7.57 -24.74 10.76
CA SER A 249 8.63 -25.57 10.17
C SER A 249 9.99 -24.86 10.29
N SER A 250 11.07 -25.62 10.44
CA SER A 250 12.44 -25.07 10.47
C SER A 250 12.72 -24.19 9.26
N HIS A 251 12.32 -24.63 8.06
CA HIS A 251 12.46 -23.85 6.85
C HIS A 251 11.72 -22.51 6.90
N CYS A 252 10.50 -22.47 7.43
CA CYS A 252 9.75 -21.23 7.58
C CYS A 252 10.43 -20.28 8.57
N TRP A 253 10.93 -20.83 9.69
CA TRP A 253 11.66 -20.05 10.69
C TRP A 253 12.92 -19.40 10.13
N GLU A 254 13.75 -20.18 9.43
CA GLU A 254 14.98 -19.68 8.80
C GLU A 254 14.66 -18.61 7.75
N THR A 255 13.66 -18.85 6.90
CA THR A 255 13.21 -17.90 5.88
C THR A 255 12.68 -16.61 6.51
N ALA A 256 12.02 -16.69 7.66
CA ALA A 256 11.52 -15.54 8.39
C ALA A 256 12.67 -14.73 9.00
N LYS A 257 13.66 -15.38 9.62
CA LYS A 257 14.86 -14.72 10.17
C LYS A 257 15.70 -14.04 9.10
N ALA A 258 15.75 -14.60 7.89
CA ALA A 258 16.48 -14.03 6.76
C ALA A 258 15.83 -12.75 6.19
N GLN A 259 14.60 -12.40 6.59
CA GLN A 259 13.96 -11.17 6.12
C GLN A 259 14.69 -9.95 6.67
N PRO A 260 14.93 -8.89 5.88
CA PRO A 260 15.71 -7.72 6.32
C PRO A 260 14.92 -6.74 7.21
N THR A 261 13.60 -6.95 7.37
CA THR A 261 12.73 -6.05 8.11
C THR A 261 11.79 -6.82 9.04
N ALA A 262 11.44 -6.21 10.17
CA ALA A 262 10.45 -6.74 11.11
C ALA A 262 9.11 -7.07 10.43
N ASN A 263 8.67 -6.20 9.51
CA ASN A 263 7.44 -6.41 8.74
C ASN A 263 7.54 -7.62 7.79
N GLY A 264 8.70 -7.83 7.17
CA GLY A 264 8.97 -9.01 6.34
C GLY A 264 8.92 -10.28 7.16
N MET A 265 9.65 -10.31 8.29
CA MET A 265 9.68 -11.46 9.20
C MET A 265 8.27 -11.81 9.72
N ALA A 266 7.51 -10.80 10.17
CA ALA A 266 6.14 -10.97 10.65
C ALA A 266 5.21 -11.57 9.59
N ARG A 267 5.34 -11.11 8.33
CA ARG A 267 4.54 -11.62 7.20
C ARG A 267 4.88 -13.07 6.85
N THR A 268 6.16 -13.45 6.92
CA THR A 268 6.60 -14.83 6.70
C THR A 268 6.09 -15.75 7.81
N LEU A 269 6.26 -15.36 9.08
CA LEU A 269 5.75 -16.12 10.22
C LEU A 269 4.23 -16.25 10.22
N LEU A 270 3.50 -15.22 9.77
CA LEU A 270 2.04 -15.27 9.65
C LEU A 270 1.59 -16.42 8.75
N LEU A 271 2.26 -16.62 7.60
CA LEU A 271 1.96 -17.69 6.67
C LEU A 271 2.44 -19.07 7.16
N GLY A 272 3.44 -19.10 8.05
CA GLY A 272 3.90 -20.32 8.69
C GLY A 272 2.99 -20.81 9.83
N LEU A 273 2.39 -19.88 10.58
CA LEU A 273 1.57 -20.18 11.78
C LEU A 273 0.08 -20.38 11.49
N PHE A 274 -0.41 -19.77 10.41
CA PHE A 274 -1.82 -19.79 10.03
C PHE A 274 -1.97 -20.23 8.58
N SER A 275 -2.88 -21.18 8.33
CA SER A 275 -3.23 -21.56 6.97
C SER A 275 -3.94 -20.41 6.25
N THR A 276 -3.84 -20.42 4.91
CA THR A 276 -4.47 -19.41 4.06
C THR A 276 -5.98 -19.32 4.32
N ASP A 277 -6.66 -20.45 4.51
CA ASP A 277 -8.10 -20.49 4.78
C ASP A 277 -8.47 -19.79 6.09
N VAL A 278 -7.66 -19.97 7.14
CA VAL A 278 -7.84 -19.26 8.41
C VAL A 278 -7.62 -17.78 8.23
N LEU A 279 -6.57 -17.35 7.52
CA LEU A 279 -6.30 -15.94 7.25
C LEU A 279 -7.39 -15.27 6.41
N LEU A 280 -8.01 -16.01 5.49
CA LEU A 280 -9.14 -15.52 4.71
C LEU A 280 -10.39 -15.32 5.58
N LYS A 281 -10.66 -16.21 6.55
CA LYS A 281 -11.86 -16.17 7.39
C LYS A 281 -11.69 -15.39 8.70
N SER A 282 -10.47 -14.99 9.05
CA SER A 282 -10.16 -14.32 10.32
C SER A 282 -9.63 -12.90 10.18
N ASN A 283 -9.89 -12.06 11.18
CA ASN A 283 -9.32 -10.72 11.38
C ASN A 283 -8.29 -10.73 12.53
N LEU A 284 -7.41 -9.73 12.59
CA LEU A 284 -6.40 -9.64 13.66
C LEU A 284 -7.01 -9.60 15.07
N THR A 285 -8.13 -8.90 15.26
CA THR A 285 -8.77 -8.72 16.58
C THR A 285 -10.27 -9.08 16.59
N GLY A 286 -10.83 -9.59 15.49
CA GLY A 286 -12.25 -9.94 15.40
C GLY A 286 -13.24 -8.77 15.50
N GLY A 287 -12.76 -7.53 15.42
CA GLY A 287 -13.61 -6.34 15.52
C GLY A 287 -14.58 -6.16 14.34
N VAL A 288 -15.70 -5.47 14.62
CA VAL A 288 -16.68 -5.06 13.61
C VAL A 288 -16.07 -3.99 12.70
N ASN A 289 -16.31 -4.08 11.39
CA ASN A 289 -15.90 -3.03 10.47
C ASN A 289 -16.69 -1.75 10.77
N LYS A 290 -15.98 -0.66 11.11
CA LYS A 290 -16.60 0.63 11.45
C LYS A 290 -17.26 1.32 10.25
N VAL A 291 -16.80 1.00 9.04
CA VAL A 291 -17.28 1.63 7.80
C VAL A 291 -18.52 0.92 7.28
N ASP A 292 -18.56 -0.39 7.41
CA ASP A 292 -19.68 -1.23 6.98
C ASP A 292 -20.06 -2.22 8.09
N PRO A 293 -21.02 -1.86 8.95
CA PRO A 293 -21.51 -2.72 10.01
C PRO A 293 -22.19 -4.00 9.50
N SER A 294 -22.60 -4.01 8.22
CA SER A 294 -23.25 -5.15 7.55
C SER A 294 -22.25 -6.16 6.98
N ALA A 295 -20.96 -5.79 6.92
CA ALA A 295 -19.93 -6.69 6.44
C ALA A 295 -19.83 -7.95 7.30
N GLU A 296 -19.58 -9.10 6.63
CA GLU A 296 -19.44 -10.40 7.28
C GLU A 296 -18.43 -10.33 8.45
N ARG A 297 -18.89 -10.72 9.64
CA ARG A 297 -18.06 -10.76 10.85
C ARG A 297 -17.07 -11.90 10.74
N ARG A 298 -15.79 -11.57 10.85
CA ARG A 298 -14.68 -12.52 10.79
C ARG A 298 -14.16 -12.82 12.18
N GLN A 299 -13.81 -14.07 12.41
CA GLN A 299 -13.29 -14.54 13.70
C GLN A 299 -11.94 -13.89 14.01
N PRO A 300 -11.58 -13.64 15.28
CA PRO A 300 -10.23 -13.23 15.62
C PRO A 300 -9.21 -14.33 15.26
N LEU A 301 -7.96 -13.95 14.98
CA LEU A 301 -6.85 -14.90 14.94
C LEU A 301 -6.60 -15.45 16.34
N ASP A 302 -6.07 -16.68 16.39
CA ASP A 302 -5.67 -17.30 17.65
C ASP A 302 -4.71 -16.36 18.41
N PRO A 303 -5.12 -15.84 19.58
CA PRO A 303 -4.36 -14.84 20.32
C PRO A 303 -3.02 -15.39 20.82
N LYS A 304 -2.91 -16.70 21.06
CA LYS A 304 -1.67 -17.33 21.52
C LYS A 304 -0.62 -17.33 20.41
N LYS A 305 -0.99 -17.82 19.23
CA LYS A 305 -0.14 -17.80 18.02
C LYS A 305 0.24 -16.39 17.61
N LEU A 306 -0.70 -15.45 17.67
CA LEU A 306 -0.44 -14.06 17.33
C LEU A 306 0.54 -13.41 18.33
N LYS A 307 0.38 -13.68 19.63
CA LYS A 307 1.32 -13.19 20.65
C LYS A 307 2.72 -13.77 20.44
N ALA A 308 2.83 -15.09 20.23
CA ALA A 308 4.11 -15.73 19.97
C ALA A 308 4.82 -15.15 18.72
N LEU A 309 4.07 -14.89 17.65
CA LEU A 309 4.58 -14.21 16.45
C LEU A 309 5.13 -12.81 16.80
N LEU A 310 4.34 -11.99 17.49
CA LEU A 310 4.74 -10.62 17.83
C LEU A 310 5.97 -10.60 18.74
N ASP A 311 6.00 -11.46 19.75
CA ASP A 311 7.12 -11.60 20.68
C ASP A 311 8.40 -12.01 19.92
N ALA A 312 8.32 -12.99 19.01
CA ALA A 312 9.45 -13.44 18.22
C ALA A 312 10.01 -12.35 17.28
N VAL A 313 9.13 -11.55 16.68
CA VAL A 313 9.56 -10.43 15.81
C VAL A 313 10.24 -9.34 16.62
N VAL A 314 9.67 -8.96 17.78
CA VAL A 314 10.26 -7.94 18.66
C VAL A 314 11.59 -8.41 19.25
N GLN A 315 11.72 -9.70 19.59
CA GLN A 315 12.97 -10.28 20.07
C GLN A 315 14.08 -10.20 19.01
N HIS A 316 13.76 -10.44 17.74
CA HIS A 316 14.72 -10.33 16.64
C HIS A 316 14.96 -8.88 16.18
N TYR A 317 13.97 -8.01 16.36
CA TYR A 317 13.98 -6.60 15.98
C TYR A 317 13.56 -5.71 17.15
N PRO A 318 14.45 -5.45 18.14
CA PRO A 318 14.09 -4.75 19.38
C PRO A 318 13.63 -3.30 19.17
N GLY A 319 14.01 -2.66 18.07
CA GLY A 319 13.53 -1.31 17.71
C GLY A 319 12.19 -1.27 16.97
N ALA A 320 11.59 -2.42 16.67
CA ALA A 320 10.35 -2.47 15.89
C ALA A 320 9.13 -2.11 16.75
N LYS A 321 8.27 -1.24 16.22
CA LYS A 321 7.04 -0.82 16.88
C LYS A 321 5.93 -1.85 16.62
N LEU A 322 5.32 -2.37 17.69
CA LEU A 322 4.20 -3.30 17.63
C LEU A 322 3.02 -2.83 16.74
N PRO A 323 2.59 -1.56 16.76
CA PRO A 323 1.53 -1.07 15.87
C PRO A 323 1.86 -1.23 14.37
N ASP A 324 3.13 -1.04 13.99
CA ASP A 324 3.58 -1.15 12.60
C ASP A 324 3.55 -2.61 12.13
N ILE A 325 4.02 -3.52 12.99
CA ILE A 325 3.98 -4.97 12.74
C ILE A 325 2.52 -5.43 12.58
N ARG A 326 1.62 -5.02 13.47
CA ARG A 326 0.18 -5.33 13.39
C ARG A 326 -0.45 -4.78 12.10
N THR A 327 -0.06 -3.58 11.69
CA THR A 327 -0.50 -2.97 10.43
C THR A 327 -0.02 -3.78 9.22
N ALA A 328 1.23 -4.25 9.22
CA ALA A 328 1.78 -5.10 8.18
C ALA A 328 1.06 -6.47 8.08
N ILE A 329 0.72 -7.08 9.22
CA ILE A 329 -0.08 -8.31 9.27
C ILE A 329 -1.47 -8.07 8.68
N ASN A 330 -2.18 -7.02 9.12
CA ASN A 330 -3.49 -6.68 8.57
C ASN A 330 -3.43 -6.46 7.06
N LYS A 331 -2.45 -5.69 6.58
CA LYS A 331 -2.26 -5.43 5.15
C LYS A 331 -2.06 -6.74 4.37
N ARG A 332 -1.28 -7.69 4.91
CA ARG A 332 -1.09 -9.00 4.29
C ARG A 332 -2.38 -9.81 4.20
N ILE A 333 -3.20 -9.80 5.25
CA ILE A 333 -4.51 -10.46 5.25
C ILE A 333 -5.42 -9.87 4.17
N TYR A 334 -5.45 -8.54 4.01
CA TYR A 334 -6.20 -7.89 2.93
C TYR A 334 -5.68 -8.27 1.54
N GLU A 335 -4.36 -8.30 1.34
CA GLU A 335 -3.73 -8.72 0.08
C GLU A 335 -4.15 -10.14 -0.32
N LEU A 336 -4.14 -11.10 0.62
CA LEU A 336 -4.56 -12.48 0.36
C LEU A 336 -6.02 -12.56 -0.08
N ARG A 337 -6.92 -11.80 0.57
CA ARG A 337 -8.34 -11.76 0.21
C ARG A 337 -8.55 -11.18 -1.18
N HIS A 338 -7.81 -10.14 -1.51
CA HIS A 338 -7.88 -9.53 -2.83
C HIS A 338 -7.37 -10.48 -3.92
N GLN A 339 -6.30 -11.23 -3.65
CA GLN A 339 -5.80 -12.28 -4.54
C GLN A 339 -6.83 -13.40 -4.73
N GLN A 340 -7.48 -13.84 -3.65
CA GLN A 340 -8.53 -14.87 -3.72
C GLN A 340 -9.73 -14.40 -4.54
N LYS A 341 -10.18 -13.16 -4.34
CA LYS A 341 -11.30 -12.57 -5.10
C LYS A 341 -10.98 -12.47 -6.59
N LYS A 342 -9.75 -12.10 -6.95
CA LYS A 342 -9.30 -12.08 -8.34
C LYS A 342 -9.33 -13.48 -8.95
N LYS A 343 -8.75 -14.47 -8.25
CA LYS A 343 -8.75 -15.86 -8.70
C LYS A 343 -10.17 -16.42 -8.93
N SER A 344 -11.15 -16.05 -8.09
CA SER A 344 -12.54 -16.45 -8.28
C SER A 344 -13.30 -15.71 -9.39
N MET A 345 -12.78 -14.60 -9.89
CA MET A 345 -13.38 -13.88 -11.04
C MET A 345 -12.80 -14.34 -12.37
N ASP A 346 -11.56 -14.83 -12.36
CA ASP A 346 -10.85 -15.34 -13.55
C ASP A 346 -11.09 -16.85 -13.81
N SER A 347 -11.76 -17.55 -12.89
CA SER A 347 -12.21 -18.95 -13.04
C SER A 347 -13.70 -18.99 -13.28
#